data_AF-A0A349PVP4-F1
#
_entry.id   AF-A0A349PVP4-F1
#
_cell.length_a   1.000
_cell.length_b   1.000
_cell.length_c   1.000
_cell.angle_alpha   90.00
_cell.angle_beta   90.00
_cell.angle_gamma   90.00
#
_symmetry.space_group_name_H-M   'P 1'
#
loop_
_entity.id
_entity.type
_entity.pdbx_description
1 polymer ?
#
loop_
_entity_poly.entity_id
_entity_poly.type
_entity_poly.pdbx_seq_one_letter_code
_entity_poly.pdbx_strand_id
1 'polypeptide(L)'
;MSGRIFQNIVLQFKETTDTVIGVIDSEGTVIACTDLPEIGQRWPHLVQPINEAEGACTALEGKTFKALEGWGGQFDFAAFTRGEDALSSTVCSMATVALNTAKSY
;
A
#
# COMPACT_ATOMS: atom_id res chain seq x y z
N MET A 1 -8.56 -3.67 13.69
CA MET A 1 -9.48 -4.45 12.83
C MET A 1 -9.13 -4.34 11.35
N SER A 2 -8.68 -3.19 10.86
CA SER A 2 -8.29 -2.94 9.46
C SER A 2 -7.24 -3.92 8.89
N GLY A 3 -6.20 -4.27 9.65
CA GLY A 3 -5.12 -5.14 9.16
C GLY A 3 -5.60 -6.52 8.64
N ARG A 4 -6.59 -7.15 9.28
CA ARG A 4 -7.15 -8.45 8.82
C ARG A 4 -7.95 -8.28 7.52
N ILE A 5 -8.69 -7.18 7.37
CA ILE A 5 -9.46 -6.89 6.15
C ILE A 5 -8.50 -6.65 4.98
N PHE A 6 -7.48 -5.81 5.18
CA PHE A 6 -6.45 -5.57 4.17
C PHE A 6 -5.68 -6.83 3.80
N GLN A 7 -5.33 -7.67 4.79
CA GLN A 7 -4.63 -8.93 4.54
C GLN A 7 -5.44 -9.86 3.63
N ASN A 8 -6.75 -9.99 3.84
CA ASN A 8 -7.60 -10.82 2.98
C ASN A 8 -7.65 -10.31 1.54
N ILE A 9 -7.66 -8.98 1.34
CA ILE A 9 -7.71 -8.36 0.03
C ILE A 9 -6.38 -8.51 -0.71
N VAL A 10 -5.25 -8.19 -0.08
CA VAL A 10 -3.94 -8.30 -0.73
C VAL A 10 -3.63 -9.74 -1.13
N LEU A 11 -4.04 -10.74 -0.32
CA LEU A 11 -3.89 -12.15 -0.68
C LEU A 11 -4.67 -12.53 -1.95
N GLN A 12 -5.86 -11.97 -2.18
CA GLN A 12 -6.62 -12.21 -3.42
C GLN A 12 -5.92 -11.60 -4.64
N PHE A 13 -5.24 -10.46 -4.49
CA PHE A 13 -4.46 -9.91 -5.58
C PHE A 13 -3.28 -10.80 -5.98
N LYS A 14 -2.60 -11.42 -4.99
CA LYS A 14 -1.47 -12.33 -5.24
C LYS A 14 -1.79 -13.42 -6.26
N GLU A 15 -3.03 -13.93 -6.24
CA GLU A 15 -3.50 -14.98 -7.16
C GLU A 15 -3.56 -14.51 -8.62
N THR A 16 -3.56 -13.20 -8.87
CA THR A 16 -3.79 -12.62 -10.20
C THR A 16 -2.62 -11.81 -10.75
N THR A 17 -1.77 -11.23 -9.90
CA THR A 17 -0.76 -10.25 -10.32
C THR A 17 0.69 -10.74 -10.24
N ASP A 18 0.94 -11.92 -9.66
CA ASP A 18 2.28 -12.50 -9.42
C ASP A 18 3.34 -11.48 -8.91
N THR A 19 2.88 -10.52 -8.11
CA THR A 19 3.71 -9.48 -7.50
C THR A 19 3.38 -9.34 -6.02
N VAL A 20 4.32 -8.75 -5.28
CA VAL A 20 4.11 -8.44 -3.88
C VAL A 20 3.25 -7.18 -3.77
N ILE A 21 2.17 -7.27 -3.01
CA ILE A 21 1.30 -6.15 -2.66
C ILE A 21 1.17 -6.09 -1.14
N GLY A 22 1.24 -4.89 -0.58
CA GLY A 22 0.99 -4.69 0.82
C GLY A 22 0.41 -3.32 1.14
N VAL A 23 0.23 -3.09 2.42
CA VAL A 23 -0.32 -1.86 2.99
C VAL A 23 0.54 -1.45 4.17
N ILE A 24 0.90 -0.17 4.22
CA ILE A 24 1.52 0.47 5.37
C ILE A 24 0.53 1.42 6.06
N ASP A 25 0.71 1.63 7.36
CA ASP A 25 0.02 2.68 8.12
C ASP A 25 0.77 4.02 8.07
N SER A 26 0.20 5.05 8.70
CA SER A 26 0.77 6.40 8.81
C SER A 26 2.13 6.48 9.51
N GLU A 27 2.54 5.43 10.24
CA GLU A 27 3.86 5.34 10.87
C GLU A 27 4.89 4.65 9.95
N GLY A 28 4.45 4.18 8.78
CA GLY A 28 5.27 3.38 7.87
C GLY A 28 5.39 1.92 8.30
N THR A 29 4.51 1.43 9.18
CA THR A 29 4.49 0.02 9.58
C THR A 29 3.72 -0.80 8.56
N VAL A 30 4.28 -1.92 8.09
CA VAL A 30 3.58 -2.86 7.20
C VAL A 30 2.52 -3.61 8.00
N ILE A 31 1.25 -3.36 7.69
CA ILE A 31 0.10 -3.95 8.40
C ILE A 31 -0.55 -5.10 7.65
N ALA A 32 -0.30 -5.20 6.34
CA ALA A 32 -0.76 -6.29 5.49
C ALA A 32 0.21 -6.47 4.32
N CYS A 33 0.49 -7.72 3.93
CA CYS A 33 1.35 -8.01 2.79
C CYS A 33 1.09 -9.42 2.25
N THR A 34 1.20 -9.59 0.93
CA THR A 34 1.24 -10.91 0.29
C THR A 34 2.51 -11.70 0.58
N ASP A 35 3.57 -10.99 1.00
CA ASP A 35 4.80 -11.55 1.53
C ASP A 35 4.78 -11.43 3.06
N LEU A 36 4.35 -12.50 3.73
CA LEU A 36 4.06 -12.50 5.17
C LEU A 36 5.23 -12.03 6.07
N PRO A 37 6.51 -12.34 5.78
CA PRO A 37 7.65 -11.86 6.55
C PRO A 37 7.83 -10.33 6.53
N GLU A 38 7.23 -9.61 5.58
CA GLU A 38 7.26 -8.15 5.53
C GLU A 38 6.34 -7.51 6.59
N ILE A 39 5.33 -8.24 7.07
CA ILE A 39 4.35 -7.72 8.04
C ILE A 39 5.06 -7.39 9.37
N GLY A 40 4.87 -6.16 9.85
CA GLY A 40 5.51 -5.63 11.05
C GLY A 40 6.84 -4.91 10.80
N GLN A 41 7.38 -4.92 9.58
CA GLN A 41 8.49 -4.04 9.23
C GLN A 41 8.07 -2.57 9.30
N ARG A 42 9.04 -1.69 9.57
CA ARG A 42 8.81 -0.25 9.72
C ARG A 42 9.73 0.54 8.80
N TRP A 43 9.13 1.41 7.99
CA TRP A 43 9.81 2.29 7.05
C TRP A 43 9.37 3.75 7.26
N PRO A 44 9.66 4.33 8.44
CA PRO A 44 9.17 5.67 8.80
C PRO A 44 9.69 6.76 7.84
N HIS A 45 10.87 6.55 7.23
CA HIS A 45 11.46 7.48 6.26
C HIS A 45 10.70 7.55 4.94
N LEU A 46 9.85 6.57 4.62
CA LEU A 46 9.01 6.58 3.40
C LEU A 46 7.72 7.37 3.58
N VAL A 47 7.30 7.65 4.81
CA VAL A 47 6.03 8.33 5.11
C VAL A 47 6.00 9.75 4.54
N GLN A 48 7.07 10.52 4.70
CA GLN A 48 7.13 11.89 4.21
C GLN A 48 7.05 11.96 2.66
N PRO A 49 7.89 11.24 1.90
CA PRO A 49 7.79 11.22 0.44
C PRO A 49 6.43 10.79 -0.11
N ILE A 50 5.75 9.85 0.56
CA ILE A 50 4.41 9.37 0.15
C ILE A 50 3.34 10.44 0.40
N ASN A 51 3.45 11.20 1.49
CA ASN A 51 2.54 12.32 1.75
C ASN A 51 2.74 13.47 0.74
N GLU A 52 4.00 13.80 0.43
CA GLU A 52 4.36 14.83 -0.56
C GLU A 52 3.90 14.49 -1.99
N ALA A 53 3.61 13.22 -2.26
CA ALA A 53 3.08 12.77 -3.54
C ALA A 53 1.60 13.10 -3.77
N GLU A 54 0.88 13.58 -2.75
CA GLU A 54 -0.52 14.05 -2.85
C GLU A 54 -1.47 13.04 -3.54
N GLY A 55 -1.28 11.75 -3.27
CA GLY A 55 -2.12 10.67 -3.83
C GLY A 55 -1.70 10.15 -5.21
N ALA A 56 -0.62 10.67 -5.79
CA ALA A 56 0.03 10.08 -6.95
C ALA A 56 0.75 8.77 -6.59
N CYS A 57 1.06 7.96 -7.60
CA CYS A 57 1.95 6.82 -7.42
C CYS A 57 3.41 7.30 -7.36
N THR A 58 4.15 6.84 -6.35
CA THR A 58 5.57 7.22 -6.16
C THR A 58 6.43 5.98 -6.01
N ALA A 59 7.48 5.90 -6.81
CA ALA A 59 8.49 4.84 -6.75
C ALA A 59 9.55 5.21 -5.70
N LEU A 60 9.76 4.33 -4.71
CA LEU A 60 10.72 4.47 -3.63
C LEU A 60 11.34 3.10 -3.31
N GLU A 61 12.67 3.01 -3.28
CA GLU A 61 13.43 1.83 -2.83
C GLU A 61 13.00 0.49 -3.50
N GLY A 62 12.74 0.51 -4.80
CA GLY A 62 12.33 -0.68 -5.56
C GLY A 62 10.87 -1.07 -5.34
N LYS A 63 10.05 -0.17 -4.77
CA LYS A 63 8.62 -0.35 -4.53
C LYS A 63 7.84 0.86 -5.04
N THR A 64 6.62 0.63 -5.48
CA THR A 64 5.70 1.73 -5.83
C THR A 64 4.67 1.87 -4.72
N PHE A 65 4.45 3.10 -4.28
CA PHE A 65 3.51 3.44 -3.22
C PHE A 65 2.39 4.33 -3.74
N LYS A 66 1.21 4.22 -3.13
CA LYS A 66 0.10 5.14 -3.34
C LYS A 66 -0.73 5.27 -2.07
N ALA A 67 -0.84 6.50 -1.58
CA ALA A 67 -1.70 6.82 -0.45
C ALA A 67 -3.16 6.45 -0.75
N LEU A 68 -3.83 5.83 0.23
CA LEU A 68 -5.28 5.73 0.22
C LEU A 68 -5.87 7.11 0.51
N GLU A 69 -7.12 7.34 0.11
CA GLU A 69 -7.77 8.63 0.36
C GLU A 69 -7.87 8.85 1.87
N GLY A 70 -7.18 9.85 2.40
CA GLY A 70 -7.19 10.18 3.83
C GLY A 70 -8.21 11.27 4.16
N TRP A 71 -8.57 11.38 5.44
CA TRP A 71 -9.31 12.54 5.96
C TRP A 71 -8.31 13.50 6.62
N GLY A 72 -7.53 14.24 5.83
CA GLY A 72 -6.57 15.21 6.37
C GLY A 72 -5.35 15.43 5.46
N GLY A 73 -4.34 16.13 6.00
CA GLY A 73 -3.08 16.41 5.31
C GLY A 73 -2.05 15.26 5.36
N GLN A 74 -2.37 14.15 6.04
CA GLN A 74 -1.57 12.93 6.02
C GLN A 74 -2.43 11.71 5.67
N PHE A 75 -1.83 10.72 5.01
CA PHE A 75 -2.50 9.45 4.74
C PHE A 75 -2.62 8.59 6.02
N ASP A 76 -3.75 7.90 6.18
CA ASP A 76 -3.92 6.89 7.23
C ASP A 76 -3.27 5.56 6.84
N PHE A 77 -3.38 5.21 5.54
CA PHE A 77 -2.80 4.02 4.95
C PHE A 77 -2.25 4.32 3.55
N ALA A 78 -1.24 3.57 3.13
CA ALA A 78 -0.76 3.57 1.76
C ALA A 78 -0.59 2.14 1.25
N ALA A 79 -1.03 1.90 0.02
CA ALA A 79 -0.77 0.64 -0.66
C ALA A 79 0.63 0.68 -1.26
N PHE A 80 1.27 -0.49 -1.35
CA PHE A 80 2.53 -0.62 -2.07
C PHE A 80 2.58 -1.89 -2.90
N THR A 81 3.38 -1.85 -3.96
CA THR A 81 3.73 -3.01 -4.78
C THR A 81 5.24 -3.11 -4.97
N ARG A 82 5.77 -4.32 -5.16
CA ARG A 82 7.18 -4.47 -5.53
C ARG A 82 7.37 -4.11 -7.01
N GLY A 83 8.42 -3.35 -7.29
CA GLY A 83 8.75 -2.82 -8.61
C GLY A 83 8.45 -1.34 -8.75
N GLU A 84 9.08 -0.73 -9.75
CA GLU A 84 8.96 0.71 -10.09
C GLU A 84 8.49 0.91 -11.54
N ASP A 85 8.04 -0.16 -12.19
CA ASP A 85 7.60 -0.14 -13.58
C ASP A 85 6.13 0.30 -13.73
N ALA A 86 5.70 0.50 -14.98
CA ALA A 86 4.34 0.91 -15.30
C ALA A 86 3.29 -0.10 -14.81
N LEU A 87 3.62 -1.39 -14.79
CA LEU A 87 2.75 -2.43 -14.26
C LEU A 87 2.56 -2.28 -12.75
N SER A 88 3.65 -2.08 -12.00
CA SER A 88 3.64 -1.83 -10.55
C SER A 88 2.79 -0.62 -10.20
N SER A 89 2.94 0.48 -10.92
CA SER A 89 2.11 1.69 -10.74
C SER A 89 0.62 1.42 -11.00
N THR A 90 0.31 0.66 -12.05
CA THR A 90 -1.06 0.28 -12.39
C THR A 90 -1.67 -0.61 -11.31
N VAL A 91 -0.96 -1.67 -10.90
CA VAL A 91 -1.40 -2.61 -9.87
C VAL A 91 -1.54 -1.92 -8.51
N CYS A 92 -0.60 -1.05 -8.13
CA CYS A 92 -0.68 -0.26 -6.91
C CYS A 92 -1.90 0.65 -6.92
N SER A 93 -2.18 1.33 -8.05
CA SER A 93 -3.38 2.15 -8.21
C SER A 93 -4.66 1.34 -8.07
N MET A 94 -4.72 0.15 -8.67
CA MET A 94 -5.88 -0.76 -8.56
C MET A 94 -6.07 -1.27 -7.13
N ALA A 95 -4.98 -1.64 -6.45
CA ALA A 95 -5.00 -2.07 -5.07
C ALA A 95 -5.56 -0.95 -4.17
N THR A 96 -5.11 0.30 -4.35
CA THR A 96 -5.63 1.45 -3.61
C THR A 96 -7.15 1.62 -3.77
N VAL A 97 -7.71 1.41 -4.98
CA VAL A 97 -9.17 1.48 -5.21
C VAL A 97 -9.92 0.41 -4.41
N ALA A 98 -9.44 -0.84 -4.45
CA ALA A 98 -10.05 -1.93 -3.69
C ALA A 98 -9.96 -1.69 -2.17
N LEU A 99 -8.80 -1.24 -1.68
CA LEU A 99 -8.57 -0.97 -0.26
C LEU A 99 -9.34 0.27 0.25
N ASN A 100 -9.53 1.29 -0.58
CA ASN A 100 -10.39 2.45 -0.27
C ASN A 100 -11.85 2.04 -0.05
N THR A 101 -12.33 1.04 -0.80
CA THR A 101 -13.68 0.50 -0.60
C THR A 101 -13.75 -0.25 0.74
N ALA A 102 -12.72 -1.04 1.03
CA ALA A 102 -12.67 -1.86 2.24
C ALA A 102 -12.48 -1.09 3.55
N LYS A 103 -11.78 0.05 3.54
CA LYS A 103 -11.64 0.91 4.73
C LYS A 103 -12.98 1.53 5.17
N SER A 104 -13.96 1.57 4.27
CA SER A 104 -15.28 2.18 4.51
C SER A 104 -16.27 1.22 5.19
N TYR A 105 -15.88 -0.05 5.38
CA TYR A 105 -16.63 -1.11 6.05
C TYR A 105 -16.00 -1.47 7.40
#